data_AF-A0A848W3P7-F1
#
_entry.id   AF-A0A848W3P7-F1
#
_cell.length_a   1.000
_cell.length_b   1.000
_cell.length_c   1.000
_cell.angle_alpha   90.00
_cell.angle_beta   90.00
_cell.angle_gamma   90.00
#
_symmetry.space_group_name_H-M   'P 1'
#
loop_
_entity.id
_entity.type
_entity.pdbx_description
1 polymer ?
#
loop_
_entity_poly.entity_id
_entity_poly.type
_entity_poly.pdbx_seq_one_letter_code
_entity_poly.pdbx_strand_id
1 'polypeptide(L)'
;GAVVGVIASALAYLRFADKIAGIPSLFRRLIYVLTGFLFFGMVVFRVKFWLLPGSLEAVFADTGGYVGLQGFSQIEIALIVFIVFAVVRLRLKVPAYATKALLILLAIWSIFVWDRRSADNRGLEGAYLADSLLEQIPEGAQVYWEGTVKGAWFLLGRPSYFADIQGAGAVFSQALAVEYLKRARIIQAIDDVEYVDIWRPFDTNEEYQERLKVQKSLRRSELVDVCLSAPELDFLVLTRQVEGAYMAEWLRRTVDQGAGDSQTVSDADSEVRLFLYRCADFR
;
A
#
# COMPACT_ATOMS: atom_id res chain seq x y z
N GLY A 1 -22.56 -14.53 -15.41
CA GLY A 1 -22.84 -13.34 -14.58
C GLY A 1 -22.42 -12.03 -15.24
N ALA A 2 -21.11 -11.78 -15.37
CA ALA A 2 -20.56 -10.48 -15.80
C ALA A 2 -20.98 -10.01 -17.21
N VAL A 3 -20.96 -10.91 -18.20
CA VAL A 3 -21.39 -10.61 -19.57
C VAL A 3 -22.86 -10.14 -19.61
N VAL A 4 -23.72 -10.78 -18.82
CA VAL A 4 -25.14 -10.42 -18.70
C VAL A 4 -25.30 -9.04 -18.05
N GLY A 5 -24.46 -8.70 -17.07
CA GLY A 5 -24.45 -7.38 -16.42
C GLY A 5 -24.03 -6.24 -17.36
N VAL A 6 -22.96 -6.44 -18.14
CA VAL A 6 -22.49 -5.43 -19.12
C VAL A 6 -23.52 -5.23 -20.23
N ILE A 7 -24.13 -6.32 -20.72
CA ILE A 7 -25.21 -6.25 -21.71
C ILE A 7 -26.43 -5.51 -21.15
N ALA A 8 -26.82 -5.77 -19.89
CA ALA A 8 -27.93 -5.07 -19.25
C ALA A 8 -27.67 -3.56 -19.07
N SER A 9 -26.44 -3.18 -18.67
CA SER A 9 -26.04 -1.78 -18.55
C SER A 9 -25.98 -1.07 -19.91
N ALA A 10 -25.51 -1.74 -20.95
CA ALA A 10 -25.51 -1.23 -22.32
C ALA A 10 -26.94 -1.04 -22.86
N LEU A 11 -27.85 -1.98 -22.59
CA LEU A 11 -29.26 -1.87 -22.99
C LEU A 11 -29.99 -0.77 -22.22
N ALA A 12 -29.71 -0.60 -20.92
CA ALA A 12 -30.23 0.52 -20.13
C ALA A 12 -29.73 1.87 -20.67
N TYR A 13 -28.46 1.93 -21.10
CA TYR A 13 -27.88 3.11 -21.72
C TYR A 13 -28.56 3.47 -23.05
N LEU A 14 -28.78 2.49 -23.92
CA LEU A 14 -29.47 2.69 -25.20
C LEU A 14 -30.93 3.14 -25.00
N ARG A 15 -31.65 2.55 -24.03
CA ARG A 15 -33.02 2.98 -23.68
C ARG A 15 -33.06 4.38 -23.08
N PHE A 16 -32.04 4.77 -22.32
CA PHE A 16 -31.91 6.13 -21.82
C PHE A 16 -31.66 7.10 -22.99
N ALA A 17 -30.77 6.77 -23.93
CA ALA A 17 -30.44 7.57 -25.11
C ALA A 17 -31.66 7.91 -25.99
N ASP A 18 -32.59 6.98 -26.15
CA ASP A 18 -33.83 7.21 -26.92
C ASP A 18 -34.79 8.20 -26.25
N LYS A 19 -34.86 8.21 -24.91
CA LYS A 19 -35.71 9.16 -24.16
C LYS A 19 -35.21 10.62 -24.24
N ILE A 20 -33.98 10.84 -24.69
CA ILE A 20 -33.33 12.17 -24.76
C ILE A 20 -33.45 12.79 -26.16
N ALA A 21 -34.14 12.13 -27.09
CA ALA A 21 -34.24 12.53 -28.50
C ALA A 21 -34.85 13.94 -28.69
N GLY A 22 -35.68 14.41 -27.76
CA GLY A 22 -36.30 15.74 -27.77
C GLY A 22 -35.41 16.90 -27.29
N ILE A 23 -34.17 16.63 -26.83
CA ILE A 23 -33.27 17.66 -26.28
C ILE A 23 -32.41 18.26 -27.40
N PRO A 24 -32.14 19.60 -27.41
CA PRO A 24 -31.28 20.24 -28.40
C PRO A 24 -29.97 19.50 -28.70
N SER A 25 -29.59 19.43 -29.97
CA SER A 25 -28.52 18.56 -30.50
C SER A 25 -27.16 18.69 -29.80
N LEU A 26 -26.84 19.89 -29.33
CA LEU A 26 -25.61 20.18 -28.59
C LEU A 26 -25.66 19.57 -27.17
N PHE A 27 -26.82 19.54 -26.52
CA PHE A 27 -27.04 18.91 -25.20
C PHE A 27 -26.98 17.38 -25.28
N ARG A 28 -27.54 16.82 -26.36
CA ARG A 28 -27.48 15.39 -26.64
C ARG A 28 -26.04 14.89 -26.79
N ARG A 29 -25.17 15.62 -27.52
CA ARG A 29 -23.73 15.30 -27.64
C ARG A 29 -23.02 15.29 -26.29
N LEU A 30 -23.35 16.23 -25.41
CA LEU A 30 -22.74 16.31 -24.09
C LEU A 30 -23.17 15.18 -23.17
N ILE A 31 -24.47 14.85 -23.17
CA ILE A 31 -24.97 13.71 -22.40
C ILE A 31 -24.26 12.43 -22.86
N TYR A 32 -24.08 12.23 -24.18
CA TYR A 32 -23.33 11.08 -24.68
C TYR A 32 -21.87 11.06 -24.26
N VAL A 33 -21.18 12.21 -24.20
CA VAL A 33 -19.79 12.26 -23.71
C VAL A 33 -19.71 11.94 -22.22
N LEU A 34 -20.58 12.53 -21.39
CA LEU A 34 -20.59 12.33 -19.93
C LEU A 34 -20.98 10.90 -19.56
N THR A 35 -22.05 10.39 -20.16
CA THR A 35 -22.47 9.00 -19.96
C THR A 35 -21.49 8.01 -20.57
N GLY A 36 -20.87 8.33 -21.70
CA GLY A 36 -19.78 7.54 -22.27
C GLY A 36 -18.56 7.48 -21.37
N PHE A 37 -18.20 8.59 -20.71
CA PHE A 37 -17.08 8.64 -19.76
C PHE A 37 -17.41 7.91 -18.46
N LEU A 38 -18.62 8.07 -17.93
CA LEU A 38 -19.10 7.31 -16.76
C LEU A 38 -19.18 5.82 -17.05
N PHE A 39 -19.67 5.44 -18.23
CA PHE A 39 -19.72 4.06 -18.68
C PHE A 39 -18.31 3.50 -18.90
N PHE A 40 -17.40 4.26 -19.53
CA PHE A 40 -16.01 3.87 -19.70
C PHE A 40 -15.31 3.71 -18.34
N GLY A 41 -15.49 4.64 -17.40
CA GLY A 41 -14.98 4.53 -16.03
C GLY A 41 -15.54 3.32 -15.30
N MET A 42 -16.83 3.03 -15.45
CA MET A 42 -17.48 1.84 -14.89
C MET A 42 -16.97 0.55 -15.53
N VAL A 43 -16.73 0.53 -16.84
CA VAL A 43 -16.17 -0.62 -17.58
C VAL A 43 -14.72 -0.81 -17.18
N VAL A 44 -13.88 0.23 -17.14
CA VAL A 44 -12.49 0.16 -16.66
C VAL A 44 -12.45 -0.31 -15.21
N PHE A 45 -13.33 0.21 -14.35
CA PHE A 45 -13.48 -0.24 -12.96
C PHE A 45 -13.84 -1.72 -12.90
N ARG A 46 -14.89 -2.15 -13.63
CA ARG A 46 -15.33 -3.54 -13.68
C ARG A 46 -14.28 -4.46 -14.30
N VAL A 47 -13.58 -4.03 -15.35
CA VAL A 47 -12.54 -4.80 -16.03
C VAL A 47 -11.30 -4.91 -15.15
N LYS A 48 -10.84 -3.83 -14.49
CA LYS A 48 -9.79 -3.91 -13.47
C LYS A 48 -10.22 -4.82 -12.31
N PHE A 49 -11.45 -4.67 -11.83
CA PHE A 49 -12.01 -5.48 -10.74
C PHE A 49 -12.17 -6.96 -11.13
N TRP A 50 -12.36 -7.28 -12.40
CA TRP A 50 -12.57 -8.65 -12.88
C TRP A 50 -11.28 -9.32 -13.41
N LEU A 51 -10.35 -8.55 -13.98
CA LEU A 51 -9.00 -8.99 -14.37
C LEU A 51 -8.06 -9.13 -13.17
N LEU A 52 -8.46 -8.65 -11.99
CA LEU A 52 -7.81 -8.93 -10.71
C LEU A 52 -8.68 -9.91 -9.89
N PRO A 53 -8.89 -11.15 -10.34
CA PRO A 53 -9.63 -12.13 -9.53
C PRO A 53 -8.83 -12.45 -8.27
N GLY A 54 -9.48 -12.42 -7.11
CA GLY A 54 -8.99 -13.01 -5.86
C GLY A 54 -8.23 -12.09 -4.90
N SER A 55 -7.46 -11.11 -5.38
CA SER A 55 -6.57 -10.33 -4.50
C SER A 55 -7.22 -9.10 -3.84
N LEU A 56 -8.25 -8.50 -4.44
CA LEU A 56 -8.78 -7.21 -3.95
C LEU A 56 -9.83 -7.32 -2.85
N GLU A 57 -10.78 -8.26 -2.90
CA GLU A 57 -11.75 -8.47 -1.79
C GLU A 57 -11.02 -8.77 -0.48
N ALA A 58 -9.93 -9.51 -0.62
CA ALA A 58 -9.07 -9.93 0.44
C ALA A 58 -8.23 -8.73 0.97
N VAL A 59 -7.75 -7.84 0.10
CA VAL A 59 -7.08 -6.56 0.48
C VAL A 59 -8.09 -5.59 1.11
N PHE A 60 -9.35 -5.58 0.68
CA PHE A 60 -10.41 -4.72 1.23
C PHE A 60 -10.93 -5.19 2.59
N ALA A 61 -10.88 -6.49 2.88
CA ALA A 61 -11.28 -7.04 4.18
C ALA A 61 -10.31 -6.64 5.30
N ASP A 62 -9.00 -6.64 5.03
CA ASP A 62 -7.96 -6.38 6.03
C ASP A 62 -7.66 -4.87 6.23
N THR A 63 -8.01 -4.04 5.23
CA THR A 63 -7.91 -2.58 5.33
C THR A 63 -9.23 -1.88 5.64
N GLY A 64 -10.25 -2.64 6.05
CA GLY A 64 -11.54 -2.12 6.50
C GLY A 64 -12.27 -1.28 5.46
N GLY A 65 -12.49 -1.77 4.23
CA GLY A 65 -13.32 -1.09 3.20
C GLY A 65 -12.81 0.28 2.72
N TYR A 66 -11.78 0.86 3.35
CA TYR A 66 -11.26 2.19 3.07
C TYR A 66 -10.43 2.25 1.78
N VAL A 67 -9.88 1.12 1.32
CA VAL A 67 -9.05 1.11 0.11
C VAL A 67 -9.88 1.17 -1.18
N GLY A 68 -11.17 0.80 -1.17
CA GLY A 68 -12.01 0.79 -2.38
C GLY A 68 -12.25 2.18 -2.98
N LEU A 69 -12.25 3.21 -2.13
CA LEU A 69 -12.31 4.62 -2.50
C LEU A 69 -10.93 5.29 -2.55
N GLN A 70 -9.89 4.73 -1.92
CA GLN A 70 -8.49 5.19 -2.10
C GLN A 70 -7.83 4.66 -3.38
N GLY A 71 -8.36 3.57 -3.96
CA GLY A 71 -7.90 3.04 -5.24
C GLY A 71 -8.18 3.99 -6.41
N PHE A 72 -9.15 4.90 -6.26
CA PHE A 72 -9.16 6.10 -7.08
C PHE A 72 -8.14 7.07 -6.51
N SER A 73 -7.06 7.29 -7.27
CA SER A 73 -6.14 8.36 -6.91
C SER A 73 -6.98 9.65 -6.77
N GLN A 74 -6.71 10.48 -5.76
CA GLN A 74 -7.42 11.76 -5.59
C GLN A 74 -7.40 12.61 -6.87
N ILE A 75 -6.39 12.39 -7.71
CA ILE A 75 -6.25 12.92 -9.06
C ILE A 75 -7.44 12.56 -9.95
N GLU A 76 -7.92 11.32 -9.95
CA GLU A 76 -9.06 10.87 -10.76
C GLU A 76 -10.37 11.54 -10.32
N ILE A 77 -10.61 11.63 -9.01
CA ILE A 77 -11.79 12.32 -8.46
C ILE A 77 -11.74 13.82 -8.81
N ALA A 78 -10.58 14.46 -8.62
CA ALA A 78 -10.37 15.86 -8.97
C ALA A 78 -10.59 16.12 -10.47
N LEU A 79 -10.12 15.20 -11.35
CA LEU A 79 -10.34 15.26 -12.80
C LEU A 79 -11.82 15.18 -13.15
N ILE A 80 -12.56 14.26 -12.55
CA ILE A 80 -14.02 14.12 -12.77
C ILE A 80 -14.74 15.40 -12.34
N VAL A 81 -14.44 15.92 -11.14
CA VAL A 81 -15.04 17.17 -10.63
C VAL A 81 -14.72 18.35 -11.55
N PHE A 82 -13.48 18.46 -12.02
CA PHE A 82 -13.05 19.51 -12.94
C PHE A 82 -13.78 19.42 -14.29
N ILE A 83 -13.89 18.23 -14.87
CA ILE A 83 -14.61 18.00 -16.15
C ILE A 83 -16.09 18.35 -16.00
N VAL A 84 -16.75 17.87 -14.95
CA VAL A 84 -18.17 18.17 -14.67
C VAL A 84 -18.35 19.68 -14.50
N PHE A 85 -17.48 20.34 -13.74
CA PHE A 85 -17.58 21.77 -13.52
C PHE A 85 -17.33 22.59 -14.80
N ALA A 86 -16.34 22.22 -15.61
CA ALA A 86 -16.06 22.88 -16.89
C ALA A 86 -17.27 22.78 -17.83
N VAL A 87 -17.90 21.61 -17.88
CA VAL A 87 -19.13 21.37 -18.64
C VAL A 87 -20.30 22.22 -18.14
N VAL A 88 -20.50 22.29 -16.82
CA VAL A 88 -21.55 23.12 -16.20
C VAL A 88 -21.32 24.61 -16.45
N ARG A 89 -20.07 25.07 -16.34
CA ARG A 89 -19.68 26.47 -16.61
C ARG A 89 -20.01 26.86 -18.05
N LEU A 90 -19.69 26.00 -19.01
CA LEU A 90 -20.00 26.20 -20.44
C LEU A 90 -21.51 26.23 -20.72
N ARG A 91 -22.34 25.60 -19.88
CA ARG A 91 -23.81 25.48 -20.06
C ARG A 91 -24.62 26.56 -19.38
N LEU A 92 -24.30 26.90 -18.14
CA LEU A 92 -25.14 27.75 -17.30
C LEU A 92 -24.70 29.21 -17.28
N LYS A 93 -23.77 29.61 -18.17
CA LYS A 93 -23.12 30.94 -18.17
C LYS A 93 -22.69 31.36 -16.76
N VAL A 94 -22.15 30.38 -16.01
CA VAL A 94 -21.82 30.57 -14.61
C VAL A 94 -20.84 31.74 -14.52
N PRO A 95 -21.12 32.76 -13.70
CA PRO A 95 -20.28 33.95 -13.64
C PRO A 95 -18.89 33.58 -13.12
N ALA A 96 -17.87 34.33 -13.59
CA ALA A 96 -16.46 33.99 -13.36
C ALA A 96 -16.09 33.86 -11.87
N TYR A 97 -16.78 34.57 -10.97
CA TYR A 97 -16.54 34.50 -9.52
C TYR A 97 -16.87 33.12 -8.94
N ALA A 98 -17.89 32.42 -9.44
CA ALA A 98 -18.24 31.09 -8.93
C ALA A 98 -17.22 30.03 -9.34
N THR A 99 -16.55 30.20 -10.49
CA THR A 99 -15.39 29.36 -10.85
C THR A 99 -14.23 29.60 -9.91
N LYS A 100 -13.91 30.87 -9.62
CA LYS A 100 -12.85 31.20 -8.65
C LYS A 100 -13.16 30.60 -7.28
N ALA A 101 -14.41 30.71 -6.83
CA ALA A 101 -14.86 30.13 -5.56
C ALA A 101 -14.69 28.61 -5.52
N LEU A 102 -15.08 27.87 -6.57
CA LEU A 102 -14.88 26.42 -6.59
C LEU A 102 -13.40 26.04 -6.59
N LEU A 103 -12.57 26.73 -7.37
CA LEU A 103 -11.12 26.46 -7.39
C LEU A 103 -10.49 26.69 -6.02
N ILE A 104 -10.90 27.74 -5.30
CA ILE A 104 -10.48 27.99 -3.92
C ILE A 104 -10.92 26.85 -3.00
N LEU A 105 -12.19 26.42 -3.09
CA LEU A 105 -12.70 25.31 -2.28
C LEU A 105 -11.96 23.99 -2.56
N LEU A 106 -11.65 23.69 -3.83
CA LEU A 106 -10.88 22.51 -4.20
C LEU A 106 -9.43 22.59 -3.70
N ALA A 107 -8.81 23.77 -3.75
CA ALA A 107 -7.47 23.99 -3.20
C ALA A 107 -7.46 23.80 -1.67
N ILE A 108 -8.44 24.36 -0.97
CA ILE A 108 -8.61 24.16 0.48
C ILE A 108 -8.81 22.68 0.79
N TRP A 109 -9.71 22.01 0.07
CA TRP A 109 -9.96 20.57 0.24
C TRP A 109 -8.69 19.74 -0.01
N SER A 110 -7.91 20.06 -1.04
CA SER A 110 -6.61 19.43 -1.29
C SER A 110 -5.66 19.60 -0.10
N ILE A 111 -5.62 20.77 0.54
CA ILE A 111 -4.78 21.01 1.74
C ILE A 111 -5.22 20.19 2.95
N PHE A 112 -6.50 19.83 3.06
CA PHE A 112 -6.97 18.96 4.14
C PHE A 112 -6.81 17.47 3.84
N VAL A 113 -6.75 17.10 2.56
CA VAL A 113 -6.79 15.70 2.12
C VAL A 113 -5.46 15.20 1.57
N TRP A 114 -4.46 16.08 1.36
CA TRP A 114 -3.17 15.67 0.80
C TRP A 114 -2.40 14.71 1.72
N ASP A 115 -2.45 14.91 3.04
CA ASP A 115 -1.78 14.03 3.99
C ASP A 115 -2.67 12.85 4.39
N ARG A 116 -2.62 11.80 3.59
CA ARG A 116 -3.25 10.50 3.88
C ARG A 116 -2.27 9.47 4.42
N ARG A 117 -1.10 9.90 4.91
CA ARG A 117 -0.14 8.95 5.49
C ARG A 117 -0.81 8.25 6.68
N SER A 118 -0.70 6.93 6.72
CA SER A 118 -1.14 6.14 7.87
C SER A 118 -0.42 6.65 9.14
N ALA A 119 -1.05 6.44 10.30
CA ALA A 119 -0.40 6.76 11.58
C ALA A 119 0.98 6.10 11.69
N ASP A 120 1.10 4.88 11.17
CA ASP A 120 2.35 4.12 11.10
C ASP A 120 3.45 4.85 10.30
N ASN A 121 3.11 5.35 9.10
CA ASN A 121 4.05 6.11 8.27
C ASN A 121 4.43 7.44 8.93
N ARG A 122 3.45 8.15 9.52
CA ARG A 122 3.71 9.41 10.24
C ARG A 122 4.65 9.20 11.43
N GLY A 123 4.48 8.09 12.15
CA GLY A 123 5.36 7.72 13.26
C GLY A 123 6.79 7.43 12.81
N LEU A 124 6.97 6.71 11.70
CA LEU A 124 8.29 6.46 11.12
C LEU A 124 8.97 7.74 10.64
N GLU A 125 8.24 8.60 9.93
CA GLU A 125 8.80 9.84 9.37
C GLU A 125 9.08 10.90 10.43
N GLY A 126 8.38 10.86 11.57
CA GLY A 126 8.61 11.78 12.68
C GLY A 126 9.94 11.57 13.41
N ALA A 127 10.68 10.49 13.13
CA ALA A 127 11.94 10.11 13.77
C ALA A 127 11.92 10.01 15.32
N TYR A 128 10.77 10.26 15.96
CA TYR A 128 10.59 10.43 17.41
C TYR A 128 11.01 9.23 18.28
N LEU A 129 11.33 8.09 17.67
CA LEU A 129 11.54 6.83 18.38
C LEU A 129 12.86 6.14 18.02
N ALA A 130 13.72 6.76 17.20
CA ALA A 130 14.86 6.06 16.61
C ALA A 130 16.23 6.52 17.11
N ASP A 131 16.38 7.68 17.78
CA ASP A 131 17.72 8.22 18.09
C ASP A 131 18.65 7.20 18.77
N SER A 132 18.17 6.48 19.80
CA SER A 132 18.97 5.46 20.48
C SER A 132 19.23 4.21 19.63
N LEU A 133 18.37 3.87 18.68
CA LEU A 133 18.58 2.76 17.74
C LEU A 133 19.57 3.17 16.65
N LEU A 134 19.43 4.38 16.11
CA LEU A 134 20.27 4.93 15.05
C LEU A 134 21.71 5.09 15.52
N GLU A 135 21.92 5.51 16.76
CA GLU A 135 23.25 5.59 17.38
C GLU A 135 23.99 4.24 17.43
N GLN A 136 23.24 3.13 17.47
CA GLN A 136 23.81 1.78 17.56
C GLN A 136 24.12 1.15 16.19
N ILE A 137 23.60 1.72 15.11
CA ILE A 137 23.76 1.22 13.74
C ILE A 137 24.62 2.21 12.96
N PRO A 138 25.93 1.91 12.75
CA PRO A 138 26.84 2.80 12.04
C PRO A 138 26.32 3.23 10.66
N GLU A 139 26.69 4.45 10.26
CA GLU A 139 26.48 4.90 8.88
C GLU A 139 27.20 3.95 7.90
N GLY A 140 26.52 3.51 6.85
CA GLY A 140 27.03 2.55 5.87
C GLY A 140 26.84 1.05 6.20
N ALA A 141 26.56 0.68 7.46
CA ALA A 141 26.19 -0.70 7.81
C ALA A 141 25.00 -1.24 7.00
N GLN A 142 25.03 -2.51 6.62
CA GLN A 142 23.95 -3.17 5.91
C GLN A 142 22.98 -3.81 6.90
N VAL A 143 21.69 -3.48 6.78
CA VAL A 143 20.67 -3.86 7.76
C VAL A 143 19.53 -4.60 7.08
N TYR A 144 19.17 -5.77 7.59
CA TYR A 144 17.89 -6.40 7.28
C TYR A 144 16.84 -5.91 8.27
N TRP A 145 15.71 -5.44 7.76
CA TRP A 145 14.56 -5.01 8.55
C TRP A 145 13.36 -5.91 8.26
N GLU A 146 12.93 -6.69 9.24
CA GLU A 146 11.89 -7.69 9.06
C GLU A 146 10.56 -7.08 8.59
N GLY A 147 9.97 -7.68 7.56
CA GLY A 147 8.61 -7.43 7.11
C GLY A 147 8.35 -6.05 6.49
N THR A 148 9.31 -5.12 6.46
CA THR A 148 9.09 -3.80 5.87
C THR A 148 10.36 -3.09 5.46
N VAL A 149 10.36 -2.55 4.24
CA VAL A 149 11.45 -1.70 3.74
C VAL A 149 11.47 -0.32 4.43
N LYS A 150 10.33 0.09 5.01
CA LYS A 150 10.12 1.46 5.50
C LYS A 150 11.06 1.82 6.64
N GLY A 151 11.34 0.88 7.55
CA GLY A 151 12.25 1.12 8.67
C GLY A 151 13.65 1.48 8.18
N ALA A 152 14.21 0.66 7.28
CA ALA A 152 15.51 0.95 6.68
C ALA A 152 15.51 2.27 5.87
N TRP A 153 14.49 2.50 5.05
CA TRP A 153 14.44 3.69 4.19
C TRP A 153 14.25 4.99 4.96
N PHE A 154 13.25 5.06 5.84
CA PHE A 154 12.88 6.31 6.50
C PHE A 154 13.69 6.58 7.76
N LEU A 155 14.10 5.54 8.50
CA LEU A 155 14.89 5.74 9.73
C LEU A 155 16.39 5.73 9.44
N LEU A 156 16.86 4.80 8.60
CA LEU A 156 18.30 4.66 8.33
C LEU A 156 18.75 5.38 7.05
N GLY A 157 17.83 5.90 6.23
CA GLY A 157 18.17 6.59 4.97
C GLY A 157 18.83 5.69 3.91
N ARG A 158 18.68 4.36 4.00
CA ARG A 158 19.37 3.40 3.14
C ARG A 158 18.51 2.17 2.81
N PRO A 159 18.79 1.45 1.71
CA PRO A 159 18.11 0.20 1.37
C PRO A 159 18.20 -0.85 2.49
N SER A 160 17.12 -1.62 2.71
CA SER A 160 17.22 -2.87 3.48
C SER A 160 18.11 -3.87 2.72
N TYR A 161 18.77 -4.78 3.43
CA TYR A 161 19.50 -5.90 2.85
C TYR A 161 18.63 -6.70 1.89
N PHE A 162 17.39 -6.91 2.31
CA PHE A 162 16.35 -7.58 1.55
C PHE A 162 14.98 -7.00 1.91
N ALA A 163 14.12 -6.85 0.91
CA ALA A 163 12.69 -6.64 1.05
C ALA A 163 12.00 -7.12 -0.24
N ASP A 164 10.75 -7.55 -0.12
CA ASP A 164 9.90 -7.97 -1.23
C ASP A 164 9.83 -6.89 -2.34
N ILE A 165 9.49 -5.65 -1.97
CA ILE A 165 9.27 -4.54 -2.90
C ILE A 165 10.56 -4.07 -3.61
N GLN A 166 11.73 -4.33 -3.01
CA GLN A 166 13.02 -4.03 -3.65
C GLN A 166 13.31 -4.96 -4.83
N GLY A 167 12.62 -6.11 -4.92
CA GLY A 167 12.75 -7.07 -6.01
C GLY A 167 12.15 -6.62 -7.33
N ALA A 168 11.37 -5.53 -7.37
CA ALA A 168 10.68 -5.09 -8.58
C ALA A 168 11.62 -4.85 -9.79
N GLY A 169 12.88 -4.46 -9.55
CA GLY A 169 13.88 -4.28 -10.60
C GLY A 169 14.46 -5.59 -11.17
N ALA A 170 14.33 -6.71 -10.45
CA ALA A 170 14.94 -7.99 -10.83
C ALA A 170 14.45 -8.51 -12.20
N VAL A 171 13.21 -8.19 -12.58
CA VAL A 171 12.64 -8.62 -13.87
C VAL A 171 13.35 -7.99 -15.08
N PHE A 172 14.11 -6.91 -14.87
CA PHE A 172 14.81 -6.18 -15.94
C PHE A 172 16.32 -6.51 -16.00
N SER A 173 16.86 -7.26 -15.04
CA SER A 173 18.30 -7.58 -14.97
C SER A 173 18.54 -8.94 -14.34
N GLN A 174 19.10 -9.87 -15.14
CA GLN A 174 19.44 -11.22 -14.67
C GLN A 174 20.41 -11.20 -13.48
N ALA A 175 21.43 -10.34 -13.53
CA ALA A 175 22.40 -10.23 -12.43
C ALA A 175 21.72 -9.80 -11.12
N LEU A 176 20.79 -8.84 -11.21
CA LEU A 176 20.00 -8.41 -10.05
C LEU A 176 19.05 -9.51 -9.57
N ALA A 177 18.43 -10.27 -10.49
CA ALA A 177 17.57 -11.38 -10.11
C ALA A 177 18.31 -12.50 -9.37
N VAL A 178 19.52 -12.85 -9.81
CA VAL A 178 20.36 -13.85 -9.13
C VAL A 178 20.74 -13.38 -7.73
N GLU A 179 21.18 -12.13 -7.59
CA GLU A 179 21.53 -11.56 -6.28
C GLU A 179 20.30 -11.45 -5.36
N TYR A 180 19.17 -10.99 -5.89
CA TYR A 180 17.91 -10.91 -5.15
C TYR A 180 17.47 -12.28 -4.64
N LEU A 181 17.50 -13.30 -5.49
CA LEU A 181 17.15 -14.67 -5.11
C LEU A 181 18.11 -15.26 -4.08
N LYS A 182 19.41 -14.95 -4.17
CA LYS A 182 20.40 -15.33 -3.15
C LYS A 182 20.02 -14.73 -1.80
N ARG A 183 19.74 -13.43 -1.73
CA ARG A 183 19.37 -12.75 -0.47
C ARG A 183 18.04 -13.24 0.09
N ALA A 184 17.05 -13.46 -0.79
CA ALA A 184 15.76 -14.01 -0.42
C ALA A 184 15.89 -15.36 0.30
N ARG A 185 16.71 -16.27 -0.24
CA ARG A 185 16.92 -17.60 0.36
C ARG A 185 17.66 -17.54 1.70
N ILE A 186 18.59 -16.61 1.85
CA ILE A 186 19.28 -16.41 3.13
C ILE A 186 18.26 -15.97 4.18
N ILE A 187 17.43 -14.98 3.85
CA ILE A 187 16.49 -14.37 4.77
C ILE A 187 15.27 -15.27 5.07
N GLN A 188 14.86 -16.11 4.11
CA GLN A 188 13.82 -17.13 4.29
C GLN A 188 14.06 -18.02 5.52
N ALA A 189 15.33 -18.25 5.89
CA ALA A 189 15.68 -19.07 7.06
C ALA A 189 15.19 -18.47 8.39
N ILE A 190 14.96 -17.16 8.45
CA ILE A 190 14.51 -16.48 9.66
C ILE A 190 13.05 -16.07 9.58
N ASP A 191 12.53 -15.57 8.45
CA ASP A 191 11.12 -15.11 8.36
C ASP A 191 10.11 -16.18 7.95
N ASP A 192 10.55 -17.37 7.54
CA ASP A 192 9.70 -18.49 7.12
C ASP A 192 8.79 -18.14 5.93
N VAL A 193 9.10 -17.06 5.21
CA VAL A 193 8.38 -16.62 4.03
C VAL A 193 9.11 -17.10 2.79
N GLU A 194 8.46 -17.97 2.01
CA GLU A 194 8.97 -18.35 0.70
C GLU A 194 8.76 -17.23 -0.32
N TYR A 195 9.72 -16.31 -0.41
CA TYR A 195 9.66 -15.15 -1.32
C TYR A 195 9.59 -15.50 -2.81
N VAL A 196 10.01 -16.71 -3.18
CA VAL A 196 9.84 -17.23 -4.55
C VAL A 196 8.36 -17.46 -4.86
N ASP A 197 7.56 -17.79 -3.85
CA ASP A 197 6.16 -18.15 -3.97
C ASP A 197 5.21 -16.96 -3.79
N ILE A 198 5.65 -15.84 -3.20
CA ILE A 198 4.84 -14.60 -3.11
C ILE A 198 4.42 -14.09 -4.49
N TRP A 199 5.21 -14.36 -5.53
CA TRP A 199 4.87 -13.99 -6.91
C TRP A 199 3.96 -15.01 -7.61
N ARG A 200 3.56 -16.10 -6.94
CA ARG A 200 2.55 -17.01 -7.49
C ARG A 200 1.19 -16.31 -7.45
N PRO A 201 0.47 -16.23 -8.59
CA PRO A 201 -0.77 -15.45 -8.68
C PRO A 201 -1.98 -15.94 -7.86
N PHE A 202 -1.83 -16.85 -6.88
CA PHE A 202 -2.93 -17.70 -6.44
C PHE A 202 -3.11 -17.90 -4.94
N ASP A 203 -2.34 -17.24 -4.07
CA ASP A 203 -2.69 -17.31 -2.66
C ASP A 203 -3.89 -16.40 -2.39
N THR A 204 -4.95 -16.97 -1.83
CA THR A 204 -6.02 -16.18 -1.23
C THR A 204 -5.45 -15.39 -0.05
N ASN A 205 -5.98 -14.20 0.32
CA ASN A 205 -5.43 -13.56 1.53
C ASN A 205 -5.68 -14.39 2.78
N GLU A 206 -6.64 -15.30 2.79
CA GLU A 206 -6.79 -16.23 3.91
C GLU A 206 -5.55 -17.11 4.06
N GLU A 207 -5.04 -17.70 2.98
CA GLU A 207 -3.78 -18.46 2.99
C GLU A 207 -2.56 -17.58 3.30
N TYR A 208 -2.54 -16.33 2.83
CA TYR A 208 -1.50 -15.37 3.20
C TYR A 208 -1.53 -15.05 4.71
N GLN A 209 -2.70 -14.75 5.26
CA GLN A 209 -2.88 -14.42 6.68
C GLN A 209 -2.62 -15.64 7.57
N GLU A 210 -3.03 -16.83 7.15
CA GLU A 210 -2.71 -18.07 7.88
C GLU A 210 -1.19 -18.32 7.89
N ARG A 211 -0.47 -18.06 6.80
CA ARG A 211 1.01 -18.12 6.81
C ARG A 211 1.62 -17.08 7.76
N LEU A 212 1.06 -15.86 7.81
CA LEU A 212 1.50 -14.86 8.78
C LEU A 212 1.21 -15.28 10.24
N LYS A 213 0.14 -16.03 10.49
CA LYS A 213 -0.18 -16.57 11.83
C LYS A 213 0.75 -17.71 12.24
N VAL A 214 1.22 -18.52 11.29
CA VAL A 214 2.20 -19.59 11.53
C VAL A 214 3.61 -18.99 11.57
N GLN A 215 3.82 -18.01 12.44
CA GLN A 215 5.17 -17.50 12.65
C GLN A 215 5.91 -18.45 13.59
N LYS A 216 6.84 -19.23 13.03
CA LYS A 216 7.69 -20.13 13.80
C LYS A 216 8.54 -19.35 14.81
N SER A 217 8.76 -19.95 15.99
CA SER A 217 9.69 -19.40 16.97
C SER A 217 11.10 -19.35 16.40
N LEU A 218 11.67 -18.15 16.42
CA LEU A 218 13.00 -17.88 15.88
C LEU A 218 14.07 -18.41 16.84
N ARG A 219 15.00 -19.22 16.33
CA ARG A 219 16.08 -19.85 17.10
C ARG A 219 17.40 -19.13 16.88
N ARG A 220 18.26 -19.17 17.90
CA ARG A 220 19.64 -18.65 17.80
C ARG A 220 20.43 -19.27 16.64
N SER A 221 20.24 -20.55 16.35
CA SER A 221 20.93 -21.23 15.24
C SER A 221 20.56 -20.64 13.87
N GLU A 222 19.30 -20.22 13.68
CA GLU A 222 18.85 -19.60 12.43
C GLU A 222 19.51 -18.22 12.23
N LEU A 223 19.72 -17.46 13.32
CA LEU A 223 20.51 -16.22 13.27
C LEU A 223 21.97 -16.46 12.87
N VAL A 224 22.59 -17.53 13.42
CA VAL A 224 23.96 -17.94 13.05
C VAL A 224 24.05 -18.27 11.58
N ASP A 225 23.13 -19.10 11.07
CA ASP A 225 23.14 -19.52 9.67
C ASP A 225 23.00 -18.31 8.72
N VAL A 226 22.13 -17.36 9.04
CA VAL A 226 21.96 -16.12 8.27
C VAL A 226 23.22 -15.26 8.28
N CYS A 227 23.78 -14.99 9.46
CA CYS A 227 24.94 -14.11 9.60
C CYS A 227 26.24 -14.70 9.04
N LEU A 228 26.36 -16.03 8.96
CA LEU A 228 27.44 -16.73 8.25
C LEU A 228 27.22 -16.74 6.74
N SER A 229 25.98 -16.87 6.27
CA SER A 229 25.65 -16.92 4.84
C SER A 229 25.68 -15.55 4.15
N ALA A 230 25.51 -14.46 4.91
CA ALA A 230 25.58 -13.08 4.44
C ALA A 230 26.71 -12.31 5.17
N PRO A 231 27.98 -12.44 4.73
CA PRO A 231 29.10 -11.70 5.32
C PRO A 231 28.94 -10.18 5.22
N GLU A 232 28.21 -9.69 4.22
CA GLU A 232 27.89 -8.28 4.02
C GLU A 232 26.78 -7.75 4.94
N LEU A 233 26.06 -8.62 5.66
CA LEU A 233 24.99 -8.22 6.57
C LEU A 233 25.57 -7.90 7.95
N ASP A 234 25.34 -6.68 8.44
CA ASP A 234 25.90 -6.22 9.71
C ASP A 234 24.89 -6.32 10.86
N PHE A 235 23.63 -5.98 10.59
CA PHE A 235 22.56 -5.96 11.59
C PHE A 235 21.27 -6.58 11.09
N LEU A 236 20.53 -7.15 12.04
CA LEU A 236 19.15 -7.62 11.85
C LEU A 236 18.25 -6.82 12.80
N VAL A 237 17.12 -6.33 12.29
CA VAL A 237 16.06 -5.71 13.09
C VAL A 237 14.80 -6.55 12.92
N LEU A 238 14.42 -7.27 13.97
CA LEU A 238 13.34 -8.27 13.92
C LEU A 238 12.24 -7.92 14.92
N THR A 239 10.99 -8.28 14.63
CA THR A 239 9.85 -8.19 15.57
C THR A 239 9.83 -9.34 16.58
N ARG A 240 10.56 -10.41 16.29
CA ARG A 240 10.65 -11.61 17.14
C ARG A 240 11.89 -11.58 18.02
N GLN A 241 11.68 -11.96 19.28
CA GLN A 241 12.75 -12.06 20.27
C GLN A 241 13.46 -13.41 20.18
N VAL A 242 14.79 -13.38 20.27
CA VAL A 242 15.63 -14.55 20.57
C VAL A 242 16.33 -14.27 21.90
N GLU A 243 15.96 -15.02 22.94
CA GLU A 243 16.45 -14.81 24.30
C GLU A 243 17.99 -14.83 24.37
N GLY A 244 18.57 -13.81 25.00
CA GLY A 244 20.02 -13.68 25.19
C GLY A 244 20.84 -13.45 23.91
N ALA A 245 20.20 -13.09 22.80
CA ALA A 245 20.88 -12.87 21.52
C ALA A 245 20.77 -11.43 20.98
N TYR A 246 19.77 -10.66 21.41
CA TYR A 246 19.60 -9.26 20.98
C TYR A 246 20.50 -8.31 21.76
N MET A 247 20.99 -7.27 21.09
CA MET A 247 21.82 -6.22 21.70
C MET A 247 20.99 -5.05 22.24
N ALA A 248 19.84 -4.78 21.62
CA ALA A 248 18.93 -3.73 22.03
C ALA A 248 17.48 -4.10 21.71
N GLU A 249 16.56 -3.59 22.51
CA GLU A 249 15.11 -3.69 22.31
C GLU A 249 14.54 -2.29 22.17
N TRP A 250 13.55 -2.17 21.31
CA TRP A 250 12.82 -0.95 21.05
C TRP A 250 11.33 -1.20 21.04
N LEU A 251 10.58 -0.27 21.61
CA LEU A 251 9.13 -0.29 21.60
C LEU A 251 8.59 0.66 20.54
N ARG A 252 7.97 0.12 19.48
CA ARG A 252 7.17 0.94 18.57
C ARG A 252 5.87 1.29 19.27
N ARG A 253 5.76 2.52 19.76
CA ARG A 253 4.42 3.06 20.00
C ARG A 253 3.80 3.37 18.65
N THR A 254 2.79 2.61 18.29
CA THR A 254 1.79 3.09 17.33
C THR A 254 1.17 4.33 17.95
N VAL A 255 1.25 5.47 17.25
CA VAL A 255 0.58 6.68 17.72
C VAL A 255 -0.91 6.39 17.67
N ASP A 256 -1.51 6.14 18.84
CA ASP A 256 -2.94 5.98 19.01
C ASP A 256 -3.64 7.22 18.47
N GLN A 257 -4.32 7.06 17.33
CA GLN A 257 -5.16 8.11 16.81
C GLN A 257 -6.50 7.99 17.51
N GLY A 258 -6.60 8.62 18.67
CA GLY A 258 -7.87 8.97 19.26
C GLY A 258 -8.63 9.91 18.31
N ALA A 259 -9.33 9.34 17.33
CA ALA A 259 -10.20 10.06 16.42
C ALA A 259 -11.24 9.12 15.80
N GLY A 260 -12.15 8.63 16.66
CA GLY A 260 -13.55 8.43 16.31
C GLY A 260 -13.85 7.34 15.29
N ASP A 261 -13.79 6.08 15.72
CA ASP A 261 -14.98 5.23 15.61
C ASP A 261 -14.87 4.11 16.64
N SER A 262 -15.81 4.09 17.59
CA SER A 262 -15.97 3.00 18.54
C SER A 262 -16.42 1.74 17.81
N GLN A 263 -15.48 0.97 17.27
CA GLN A 263 -15.67 -0.46 17.20
C GLN A 263 -14.62 -1.14 18.07
N THR A 264 -15.16 -1.78 19.10
CA THR A 264 -14.54 -2.62 20.11
C THR A 264 -13.79 -3.80 19.48
N VAL A 265 -12.69 -3.52 18.79
CA VAL A 265 -11.56 -4.43 18.74
C VAL A 265 -10.85 -4.19 20.06
N SER A 266 -10.65 -5.23 20.86
CA SER A 266 -10.02 -5.10 22.16
C SER A 266 -8.66 -4.42 22.00
N ASP A 267 -8.57 -3.18 22.48
CA ASP A 267 -7.38 -2.32 22.63
C ASP A 267 -6.35 -2.97 23.57
N ALA A 268 -5.85 -4.14 23.20
CA ALA A 268 -4.51 -4.55 23.53
C ALA A 268 -3.60 -3.85 22.50
N ASP A 269 -3.39 -2.56 22.75
CA ASP A 269 -2.18 -1.79 22.45
C ASP A 269 -1.09 -2.69 21.85
N SER A 270 -1.08 -2.83 20.51
CA SER A 270 -0.17 -3.76 19.84
C SER A 270 1.20 -3.10 19.78
N GLU A 271 1.84 -2.99 20.94
CA GLU A 271 3.21 -2.59 21.11
C GLU A 271 4.09 -3.51 20.26
N VAL A 272 4.47 -3.06 19.06
CA VAL A 272 5.38 -3.82 18.21
C VAL A 272 6.79 -3.60 18.76
N ARG A 273 7.32 -4.60 19.44
CA ARG A 273 8.71 -4.62 19.88
C ARG A 273 9.61 -4.94 18.69
N LEU A 274 10.72 -4.22 18.54
CA LEU A 274 11.81 -4.64 17.66
C LEU A 274 13.04 -4.95 18.49
N PHE A 275 13.77 -5.95 18.01
CA PHE A 275 14.99 -6.46 18.59
C PHE A 275 16.10 -6.26 17.57
N LEU A 276 17.16 -5.56 17.99
CA LEU A 276 18.37 -5.37 17.21
C LEU A 276 19.34 -6.50 17.51
N TYR A 277 19.90 -7.10 16.46
CA TYR A 277 20.95 -8.11 16.54
C TYR A 277 22.14 -7.67 15.70
N ARG A 278 23.35 -7.97 16.16
CA ARG A 278 24.59 -7.69 15.44
C ARG A 278 25.16 -9.00 14.90
N CYS A 279 25.37 -9.08 13.58
CA CYS A 279 25.85 -10.31 12.96
C CYS A 279 27.26 -10.73 13.40
N ALA A 280 28.08 -9.79 13.88
CA ALA A 280 29.39 -10.09 14.45
C ALA A 280 29.32 -10.98 15.71
N ASP A 281 28.20 -10.99 16.45
CA ASP A 281 28.03 -11.79 17.66
C ASP A 281 27.67 -13.27 17.36
N PHE A 282 27.47 -13.60 16.08
CA PHE A 282 27.09 -14.93 15.58
C PHE A 282 28.14 -15.54 14.64
N ARG A 283 29.26 -14.85 14.39
CA ARG A 283 30.40 -15.33 13.59
C ARG A 283 31.54 -15.79 14.49
#